data_AF-A0A8B3CEN7-F1
#
_entry.id   AF-A0A8B3CEN7-F1
#
_cell.length_a   1.000
_cell.length_b   1.000
_cell.length_c   1.000
_cell.angle_alpha   90.00
_cell.angle_beta   90.00
_cell.angle_gamma   90.00
#
_symmetry.space_group_name_H-M   'P 1'
#
loop_
_entity.id
_entity.type
_entity.pdbx_description
1 polymer ?
#
loop_
_entity_poly.entity_id
_entity_poly.type
_entity_poly.pdbx_seq_one_letter_code
_entity_poly.pdbx_strand_id
1 'polypeptide(L)'
;MKTICIGQIPQEHTRYLFDQAIAKLRELVTADRVGEYGEELTTAFIQELLQGGCAIRSRMLDKFNASLSAVLFPAERRQKEALYDALLSQFDELTRKACKTIEDFKYIPIEAYTVGADSGIGCDPEVIDKAFAEAGNVCISHPSQVEVYNAAQKAIAAIHELDALAQNYGMYAVNKNNYRSIIDIDLEMDATIGVLGAKRVVQLNPFAIQQAYDGGLFNNPKG
;
A
#
# COMPACT_ATOMS: atom_id res chain seq x y z
N MET A 1 4.21 -0.03 -22.69
CA MET A 1 3.86 1.35 -22.27
C MET A 1 4.77 1.73 -21.11
N LYS A 2 5.29 2.97 -21.07
CA LYS A 2 6.26 3.40 -20.05
C LYS A 2 5.51 4.00 -18.86
N THR A 3 5.46 3.28 -17.75
CA THR A 3 4.92 3.76 -16.48
C THR A 3 5.89 4.78 -15.86
N ILE A 4 5.37 5.90 -15.39
CA ILE A 4 6.15 6.94 -14.70
C ILE A 4 5.71 6.99 -13.24
N CYS A 5 6.67 6.82 -12.32
CA CYS A 5 6.44 7.03 -10.89
C CYS A 5 6.50 8.52 -10.58
N ILE A 6 5.43 9.07 -10.01
CA ILE A 6 5.25 10.51 -9.76
C ILE A 6 5.27 10.89 -8.28
N GLY A 7 5.41 9.90 -7.40
CA GLY A 7 5.51 10.11 -5.96
C GLY A 7 5.36 8.82 -5.18
N GLN A 8 5.47 8.93 -3.86
CA GLN A 8 5.28 7.84 -2.91
C GLN A 8 4.28 8.24 -1.83
N ILE A 9 3.33 7.37 -1.55
CA ILE A 9 2.42 7.52 -0.40
C ILE A 9 3.12 6.89 0.81
N PRO A 10 3.25 7.61 1.95
CA PRO A 10 3.78 7.05 3.18
C PRO A 10 3.05 5.76 3.57
N GLN A 11 3.78 4.68 3.81
CA GLN A 11 3.23 3.35 4.13
C GLN A 11 3.28 3.01 5.62
N GLU A 12 3.59 3.96 6.50
CA GLU A 12 3.77 3.72 7.94
C GLU A 12 2.55 3.04 8.59
N HIS A 13 1.33 3.53 8.27
CA HIS A 13 0.10 2.94 8.77
C HIS A 13 -0.14 1.53 8.20
N THR A 14 0.10 1.35 6.90
CA THR A 14 -0.02 0.04 6.22
C THR A 14 0.96 -0.97 6.79
N ARG A 15 2.19 -0.55 7.12
CA ARG A 15 3.21 -1.38 7.74
C ARG A 15 2.81 -1.82 9.15
N TYR A 16 2.27 -0.91 9.95
CA TYR A 16 1.73 -1.24 11.26
C TYR A 16 0.61 -2.29 11.18
N LEU A 17 -0.32 -2.16 10.22
CA LEU A 17 -1.38 -3.15 10.00
C LEU A 17 -0.82 -4.51 9.56
N PHE A 18 0.25 -4.51 8.76
CA PHE A 18 0.94 -5.74 8.37
C PHE A 18 1.61 -6.42 9.57
N ASP A 19 2.32 -5.67 10.41
CA ASP A 19 2.95 -6.23 11.61
C ASP A 19 1.89 -6.84 12.56
N GLN A 20 0.71 -6.23 12.67
CA GLN A 20 -0.42 -6.82 13.38
C GLN A 20 -0.95 -8.10 12.73
N ALA A 21 -1.03 -8.15 11.39
CA ALA A 21 -1.42 -9.35 10.67
C ALA A 21 -0.43 -10.50 10.90
N ILE A 22 0.88 -10.21 10.88
CA ILE A 22 1.92 -11.19 11.21
C ILE A 22 1.81 -11.66 12.66
N ALA A 23 1.55 -10.76 13.61
CA ALA A 23 1.33 -11.15 15.01
C ALA A 23 0.13 -12.10 15.15
N LYS A 24 -1.00 -11.80 14.51
CA LYS A 24 -2.17 -12.69 14.48
C LYS A 24 -1.87 -14.02 13.81
N LEU A 25 -1.07 -14.03 12.75
CA LEU A 25 -0.66 -15.25 12.07
C LEU A 25 0.18 -16.15 12.99
N ARG A 26 1.08 -15.56 13.80
CA ARG A 26 1.86 -16.27 14.83
C ARG A 26 0.99 -16.86 15.93
N GLU A 27 -0.09 -16.18 16.32
CA GLU A 27 -1.05 -16.71 17.30
C GLU A 27 -1.89 -17.86 16.73
N LEU A 28 -2.24 -17.78 15.44
CA LEU A 28 -3.06 -18.79 14.77
C LEU A 28 -2.28 -20.06 14.48
N VAL A 29 -1.06 -19.93 13.98
CA VAL A 29 -0.22 -21.02 13.47
C VAL A 29 0.98 -21.20 14.39
N THR A 30 0.84 -22.11 15.35
CA THR A 30 1.88 -22.48 16.32
C THR A 30 2.48 -23.84 15.97
N ALA A 31 3.71 -24.10 16.42
CA ALA A 31 4.38 -25.39 16.21
C ALA A 31 3.54 -26.56 16.77
N ASP A 32 2.93 -26.39 17.94
CA ASP A 32 2.08 -27.41 18.57
C ASP A 32 0.87 -27.75 17.69
N ARG A 33 0.16 -26.72 17.18
CA ARG A 33 -0.98 -26.92 16.27
C ARG A 33 -0.57 -27.60 14.97
N VAL A 34 0.59 -27.25 14.42
CA VAL A 34 1.09 -27.88 13.19
C VAL A 34 1.46 -29.35 13.45
N GLY A 35 2.01 -29.63 14.65
CA GLY A 35 2.29 -30.98 15.12
C GLY A 35 1.04 -31.86 15.27
N GLU A 36 -0.11 -31.30 15.66
CA GLU A 36 -1.40 -32.03 15.71
C GLU A 36 -1.81 -32.59 14.32
N TYR A 37 -1.39 -31.92 13.25
CA TYR A 37 -1.61 -32.38 11.86
C TYR A 37 -0.54 -33.33 11.35
N GLY A 38 0.47 -33.66 12.17
CA GLY A 38 1.60 -34.50 11.79
C GLY A 38 2.52 -33.84 10.77
N GLU A 39 2.59 -32.52 10.77
CA GLU A 39 3.51 -31.71 9.96
C GLU A 39 4.47 -30.94 10.87
N GLU A 40 5.53 -30.37 10.29
CA GLU A 40 6.47 -29.52 11.01
C GLU A 40 6.34 -28.07 10.53
N LEU A 41 6.44 -27.14 11.48
CA LEU A 41 6.39 -25.71 11.21
C LEU A 41 7.69 -25.27 10.52
N THR A 42 7.69 -25.32 9.19
CA THR A 42 8.81 -24.95 8.33
C THR A 42 8.45 -23.78 7.43
N THR A 43 9.45 -23.11 6.86
CA THR A 43 9.23 -22.07 5.84
C THR A 43 8.35 -22.57 4.70
N ALA A 44 8.61 -23.78 4.21
CA ALA A 44 7.79 -24.40 3.15
C ALA A 44 6.33 -24.60 3.60
N PHE A 45 6.11 -25.03 4.84
CA PHE A 45 4.76 -25.20 5.39
C PHE A 45 3.99 -23.87 5.44
N ILE A 46 4.58 -22.78 5.95
CA ILE A 46 3.92 -21.46 5.99
C ILE A 46 3.56 -21.01 4.57
N GLN A 47 4.49 -21.12 3.64
CA GLN A 47 4.28 -20.67 2.27
C GLN A 47 3.15 -21.45 1.59
N GLU A 48 3.14 -22.78 1.78
CA GLU A 48 2.10 -23.66 1.26
C GLU A 48 0.74 -23.43 1.92
N LEU A 49 0.72 -23.18 3.24
CA LEU A 49 -0.50 -22.85 4.00
C LEU A 49 -1.13 -21.55 3.47
N LEU A 50 -0.33 -20.51 3.28
CA LEU A 50 -0.76 -19.20 2.81
C LEU A 50 -1.20 -19.22 1.32
N GLN A 51 -0.80 -20.26 0.57
CA GLN A 51 -1.30 -20.55 -0.78
C GLN A 51 -2.58 -21.40 -0.81
N GLY A 52 -3.16 -21.71 0.36
CA GLY A 52 -4.40 -22.47 0.47
C GLY A 52 -4.22 -23.93 0.90
N GLY A 53 -3.02 -24.36 1.27
CA GLY A 53 -2.78 -25.60 2.02
C GLY A 53 -3.14 -26.90 1.28
N CYS A 54 -3.36 -26.87 -0.03
CA CYS A 54 -3.87 -28.01 -0.79
C CYS A 54 -2.95 -29.24 -0.71
N ALA A 55 -1.64 -29.06 -0.82
CA ALA A 55 -0.71 -30.19 -0.79
C ALA A 55 -0.44 -30.69 0.64
N ILE A 56 -0.48 -29.84 1.68
CA ILE A 56 -0.53 -30.25 3.09
C ILE A 56 -1.75 -31.14 3.32
N ARG A 57 -2.92 -30.67 2.89
CA ARG A 57 -4.18 -31.40 3.02
C ARG A 57 -4.12 -32.77 2.33
N SER A 58 -3.48 -32.85 1.17
CA SER A 58 -3.25 -34.11 0.46
C SER A 58 -2.35 -35.06 1.26
N ARG A 59 -1.22 -34.57 1.81
CA ARG A 59 -0.32 -35.37 2.66
C ARG A 59 -1.03 -35.89 3.90
N MET A 60 -1.87 -35.08 4.54
CA MET A 60 -2.71 -35.50 5.66
C MET A 60 -3.68 -36.61 5.27
N LEU A 61 -4.39 -36.44 4.15
CA LEU A 61 -5.30 -37.47 3.61
C LEU A 61 -4.58 -38.80 3.34
N ASP A 62 -3.40 -38.76 2.73
CA ASP A 62 -2.62 -39.96 2.44
C ASP A 62 -2.20 -40.69 3.73
N LYS A 63 -1.74 -39.94 4.74
CA LYS A 63 -1.41 -40.48 6.09
C LYS A 63 -2.64 -41.10 6.76
N PHE A 64 -3.80 -40.45 6.66
CA PHE A 64 -5.06 -40.96 7.24
C PHE A 64 -5.53 -42.22 6.53
N ASN A 65 -5.53 -42.24 5.19
CA ASN A 65 -5.90 -43.41 4.41
C ASN A 65 -4.98 -44.60 4.70
N ALA A 66 -3.67 -44.38 4.80
CA ALA A 66 -2.72 -45.40 5.20
C ALA A 66 -3.03 -45.95 6.61
N SER A 67 -3.29 -45.06 7.57
CA SER A 67 -3.64 -45.44 8.95
C SER A 67 -4.96 -46.23 9.04
N LEU A 68 -5.97 -45.84 8.27
CA LEU A 68 -7.26 -46.54 8.19
C LEU A 68 -7.14 -47.92 7.56
N SER A 69 -6.26 -48.09 6.57
CA SER A 69 -6.05 -49.38 5.90
C SER A 69 -5.56 -50.49 6.85
N ALA A 70 -4.88 -50.11 7.94
CA ALA A 70 -4.37 -51.02 8.96
C ALA A 70 -5.42 -51.40 10.03
N VAL A 71 -6.61 -50.80 10.02
CA VAL A 71 -7.65 -51.04 11.03
C VAL A 71 -8.55 -52.19 10.59
N LEU A 72 -8.52 -53.28 11.35
CA LEU A 72 -9.25 -54.52 11.04
C LEU A 72 -10.72 -54.48 11.51
N PHE A 73 -11.02 -53.72 12.56
CA PHE A 73 -12.36 -53.69 13.15
C PHE A 73 -13.22 -52.53 12.59
N PRO A 74 -14.43 -52.80 12.06
CA PRO A 74 -15.27 -51.76 11.45
C PRO A 74 -15.68 -50.63 12.39
N ALA A 75 -15.90 -50.91 13.68
CA ALA A 75 -16.28 -49.90 14.66
C ALA A 75 -15.12 -48.93 14.95
N GLU A 76 -13.91 -49.45 15.15
CA GLU A 76 -12.69 -48.65 15.34
C GLU A 76 -12.37 -47.82 14.11
N ARG A 77 -12.59 -48.40 12.91
CA ARG A 77 -12.38 -47.70 11.65
C ARG A 77 -13.29 -46.47 11.53
N ARG A 78 -14.59 -46.61 11.80
CA ARG A 78 -15.54 -45.48 11.78
C ARG A 78 -15.20 -44.40 12.79
N GLN A 79 -14.73 -44.78 13.98
CA GLN A 79 -14.32 -43.81 15.00
C GLN A 79 -13.09 -43.01 14.54
N LYS A 80 -12.10 -43.67 13.93
CA LYS A 80 -10.92 -43.01 13.37
C LYS A 80 -11.25 -42.13 12.16
N GLU A 81 -12.14 -42.59 11.27
CA GLU A 81 -12.63 -41.79 10.14
C GLU A 81 -13.25 -40.47 10.64
N ALA A 82 -14.13 -40.53 11.64
CA ALA A 82 -14.74 -39.33 12.22
C ALA A 82 -13.72 -38.37 12.85
N LEU A 83 -12.67 -38.89 13.50
CA LEU A 83 -11.58 -38.08 14.04
C LEU A 83 -10.77 -37.39 12.92
N TYR A 84 -10.45 -38.13 11.85
CA TYR A 84 -9.71 -37.57 10.71
C TYR A 84 -10.52 -36.52 9.95
N ASP A 85 -11.82 -36.73 9.76
CA ASP A 85 -12.70 -35.73 9.16
C ASP A 85 -12.75 -34.44 10.00
N ALA A 86 -12.82 -34.56 11.33
CA ALA A 86 -12.77 -33.41 12.22
C ALA A 86 -11.43 -32.67 12.12
N LEU A 87 -10.32 -33.40 12.06
CA LEU A 87 -8.98 -32.83 11.96
C LEU A 87 -8.76 -32.10 10.61
N LEU A 88 -9.25 -32.67 9.50
CA LEU A 88 -9.24 -32.02 8.19
C LEU A 88 -10.08 -30.75 8.19
N SER A 89 -11.25 -30.76 8.83
CA SER A 89 -12.11 -29.58 8.92
C SER A 89 -11.44 -28.45 9.73
N GLN A 90 -10.75 -28.79 10.81
CA GLN A 90 -9.96 -27.84 11.60
C GLN A 90 -8.79 -27.27 10.79
N PHE A 91 -8.10 -28.10 10.01
CA PHE A 91 -7.05 -27.65 9.10
C PHE A 91 -7.58 -26.71 8.01
N ASP A 92 -8.73 -27.04 7.40
CA ASP A 92 -9.37 -26.18 6.39
C ASP A 92 -9.79 -24.83 6.99
N GLU A 93 -10.22 -24.81 8.26
CA GLU A 93 -10.52 -23.58 8.99
C GLU A 93 -9.26 -22.77 9.32
N LEU A 94 -8.18 -23.42 9.77
CA LEU A 94 -6.88 -22.79 10.01
C LEU A 94 -6.38 -22.11 8.73
N THR A 95 -6.36 -22.84 7.62
CA THR A 95 -5.93 -22.36 6.30
C THR A 95 -6.74 -21.14 5.88
N ARG A 96 -8.07 -21.19 6.02
CA ARG A 96 -8.95 -20.06 5.70
C ARG A 96 -8.65 -18.83 6.55
N LYS A 97 -8.43 -19.00 7.86
CA LYS A 97 -8.09 -17.91 8.78
C LYS A 97 -6.72 -17.31 8.47
N ALA A 98 -5.73 -18.15 8.17
CA ALA A 98 -4.40 -17.71 7.79
C ALA A 98 -4.44 -16.87 6.50
N CYS A 99 -5.05 -17.40 5.43
CA CYS A 99 -5.20 -16.67 4.16
C CYS A 99 -5.97 -15.36 4.32
N LYS A 100 -7.02 -15.34 5.15
CA LYS A 100 -7.79 -14.12 5.41
C LYS A 100 -6.98 -13.07 6.18
N THR A 101 -6.07 -13.50 7.05
CA THR A 101 -5.24 -12.57 7.85
C THR A 101 -4.28 -11.76 6.98
N ILE A 102 -3.81 -12.35 5.88
CA ILE A 102 -2.87 -11.69 4.94
C ILE A 102 -3.55 -11.19 3.67
N GLU A 103 -4.88 -11.22 3.59
CA GLU A 103 -5.63 -10.95 2.36
C GLU A 103 -5.39 -9.53 1.81
N ASP A 104 -5.26 -8.55 2.70
CA ASP A 104 -4.99 -7.16 2.34
C ASP A 104 -3.54 -6.94 1.83
N PHE A 105 -2.68 -7.96 1.99
CA PHE A 105 -1.25 -7.91 1.68
C PHE A 105 -0.84 -8.92 0.60
N LYS A 106 -1.77 -9.34 -0.27
CA LYS A 106 -1.53 -10.29 -1.38
C LYS A 106 -0.44 -9.86 -2.38
N TYR A 107 -0.06 -8.58 -2.38
CA TYR A 107 1.04 -8.07 -3.19
C TYR A 107 2.43 -8.42 -2.62
N ILE A 108 2.50 -8.85 -1.35
CA ILE A 108 3.74 -9.34 -0.74
C ILE A 108 3.99 -10.75 -1.27
N PRO A 109 5.17 -11.02 -1.86
CA PRO A 109 5.51 -12.33 -2.39
C PRO A 109 5.52 -13.38 -1.27
N ILE A 110 5.08 -14.59 -1.60
CA ILE A 110 4.97 -15.68 -0.62
C ILE A 110 6.35 -16.08 -0.06
N GLU A 111 7.39 -15.90 -0.86
CA GLU A 111 8.78 -16.17 -0.53
C GLU A 111 9.29 -15.29 0.62
N ALA A 112 8.62 -14.15 0.86
CA ALA A 112 8.95 -13.27 1.97
C ALA A 112 8.60 -13.89 3.33
N TYR A 113 7.68 -14.85 3.40
CA TYR A 113 7.27 -15.47 4.66
C TYR A 113 8.22 -16.62 5.01
N THR A 114 8.80 -16.57 6.21
CA THR A 114 9.81 -17.52 6.69
C THR A 114 9.47 -18.04 8.08
N VAL A 115 10.13 -19.12 8.50
CA VAL A 115 10.13 -19.54 9.91
C VAL A 115 11.51 -19.24 10.49
N GLY A 116 11.55 -18.45 11.56
CA GLY A 116 12.78 -18.06 12.26
C GLY A 116 13.32 -19.18 13.14
N ALA A 117 14.54 -18.98 13.68
CA ALA A 117 15.22 -19.95 14.54
C ALA A 117 14.43 -20.33 15.79
N ASP A 118 13.57 -19.44 16.28
CA ASP A 118 12.70 -19.67 17.44
C ASP A 118 11.39 -20.39 17.08
N SER A 119 11.31 -21.01 15.89
CA SER A 119 10.08 -21.59 15.33
C SER A 119 8.92 -20.60 15.19
N GLY A 120 9.20 -19.29 15.21
CA GLY A 120 8.21 -18.24 14.99
C GLY A 120 8.08 -17.87 13.52
N ILE A 121 6.88 -17.48 13.08
CA ILE A 121 6.66 -16.98 11.72
C ILE A 121 7.38 -15.64 11.56
N GLY A 122 8.41 -15.62 10.75
CA GLY A 122 9.17 -14.44 10.36
C GLY A 122 8.78 -13.95 8.98
N CYS A 123 9.36 -12.82 8.61
CA CYS A 123 9.33 -12.36 7.24
C CYS A 123 10.69 -11.74 6.88
N ASP A 124 11.07 -11.84 5.61
CA ASP A 124 12.28 -11.22 5.08
C ASP A 124 12.11 -9.69 4.99
N PRO A 125 12.84 -8.91 5.80
CA PRO A 125 12.67 -7.46 5.84
C PRO A 125 13.02 -6.79 4.50
N GLU A 126 13.99 -7.30 3.74
CA GLU A 126 14.39 -6.67 2.47
C GLU A 126 13.29 -6.81 1.42
N VAL A 127 12.69 -7.99 1.34
CA VAL A 127 11.61 -8.28 0.39
C VAL A 127 10.34 -7.49 0.75
N ILE A 128 10.03 -7.39 2.06
CA ILE A 128 8.89 -6.62 2.52
C ILE A 128 9.10 -5.12 2.24
N ASP A 129 10.24 -4.56 2.62
CA ASP A 129 10.49 -3.12 2.46
C ASP A 129 10.43 -2.72 0.98
N LYS A 130 10.94 -3.57 0.09
CA LYS A 130 10.78 -3.40 -1.36
C LYS A 130 9.32 -3.48 -1.79
N ALA A 131 8.55 -4.47 -1.33
CA ALA A 131 7.14 -4.61 -1.69
C ALA A 131 6.30 -3.41 -1.22
N PHE A 132 6.56 -2.87 -0.03
CA PHE A 132 5.88 -1.66 0.46
C PHE A 132 6.31 -0.40 -0.30
N ALA A 133 7.60 -0.27 -0.64
CA ALA A 133 8.08 0.84 -1.46
C ALA A 133 7.42 0.82 -2.85
N GLU A 134 7.27 -0.37 -3.45
CA GLU A 134 6.60 -0.55 -4.73
C GLU A 134 5.09 -0.30 -4.65
N ALA A 135 4.42 -0.81 -3.61
CA ALA A 135 2.99 -0.57 -3.37
C ALA A 135 2.67 0.90 -3.07
N GLY A 136 3.60 1.62 -2.46
CA GLY A 136 3.47 3.05 -2.19
C GLY A 136 3.70 3.94 -3.42
N ASN A 137 4.22 3.40 -4.53
CA ASN A 137 4.49 4.19 -5.72
C ASN A 137 3.19 4.64 -6.41
N VAL A 138 3.03 5.96 -6.52
CA VAL A 138 1.96 6.54 -7.33
C VAL A 138 2.46 6.58 -8.77
N CYS A 139 1.90 5.71 -9.59
CA CYS A 139 2.29 5.55 -10.98
C CYS A 139 1.20 6.06 -11.93
N ILE A 140 1.61 6.75 -12.98
CA ILE A 140 0.75 7.08 -14.13
C ILE A 140 1.23 6.32 -15.35
N SER A 141 0.28 5.83 -16.15
CA SER A 141 0.56 5.01 -17.33
C SER A 141 -0.20 5.48 -18.58
N HIS A 142 -1.30 6.21 -18.42
CA HIS A 142 -2.08 6.70 -19.55
C HIS A 142 -1.41 7.92 -20.20
N PRO A 143 -1.28 7.98 -21.54
CA PRO A 143 -0.62 9.09 -22.24
C PRO A 143 -1.14 10.48 -21.83
N SER A 144 -2.46 10.64 -21.71
CA SER A 144 -3.08 11.91 -21.28
C SER A 144 -2.73 12.30 -19.85
N GLN A 145 -2.55 11.33 -18.94
CA GLN A 145 -2.11 11.62 -17.57
C GLN A 145 -0.66 12.11 -17.57
N VAL A 146 0.19 11.49 -18.38
CA VAL A 146 1.60 11.87 -18.54
C VAL A 146 1.73 13.28 -19.13
N GLU A 147 0.92 13.60 -20.13
CA GLU A 147 0.89 14.93 -20.74
C GLU A 147 0.51 16.02 -19.72
N VAL A 148 -0.59 15.81 -18.98
CA VAL A 148 -1.05 16.74 -17.94
C VAL A 148 -0.02 16.87 -16.82
N TYR A 149 0.59 15.76 -16.39
CA TYR A 149 1.62 15.79 -15.35
C TYR A 149 2.85 16.59 -15.78
N ASN A 150 3.34 16.39 -17.00
CA ASN A 150 4.48 17.14 -17.54
C ASN A 150 4.15 18.64 -17.68
N ALA A 151 2.94 18.99 -18.10
CA ALA A 151 2.48 20.37 -18.15
C ALA A 151 2.42 21.01 -16.75
N ALA A 152 1.92 20.26 -15.76
CA ALA A 152 1.87 20.69 -14.37
C ALA A 152 3.27 20.90 -13.78
N GLN A 153 4.23 20.02 -14.05
CA GLN A 153 5.62 20.20 -13.62
C GLN A 153 6.24 21.47 -14.20
N LYS A 154 6.01 21.78 -15.48
CA LYS A 154 6.47 23.03 -16.10
C LYS A 154 5.85 24.26 -15.43
N ALA A 155 4.56 24.21 -15.12
CA ALA A 155 3.88 25.28 -14.42
C ALA A 155 4.44 25.49 -13.00
N ILE A 156 4.68 24.40 -12.26
CA ILE A 156 5.28 24.44 -10.92
C ILE A 156 6.69 25.05 -10.98
N ALA A 157 7.53 24.63 -11.93
CA ALA A 157 8.86 25.18 -12.11
C ALA A 157 8.83 26.68 -12.41
N ALA A 158 7.96 27.12 -13.32
CA ALA A 158 7.78 28.54 -13.63
C ALA A 158 7.28 29.35 -12.42
N ILE A 159 6.39 28.77 -11.60
CA ILE A 159 5.94 29.41 -10.34
C ILE A 159 7.10 29.54 -9.35
N HIS A 160 7.97 28.53 -9.22
CA HIS A 160 9.14 28.61 -8.35
C HIS A 160 10.16 29.65 -8.83
N GLU A 161 10.42 29.73 -10.14
CA GLU A 161 11.27 30.78 -10.73
C GLU A 161 10.68 32.17 -10.48
N LEU A 162 9.37 32.31 -10.68
CA LEU A 162 8.65 33.55 -10.39
C LEU A 162 8.71 33.89 -8.91
N ASP A 163 8.58 32.92 -8.00
CA ASP A 163 8.65 33.16 -6.55
C ASP A 163 10.05 33.62 -6.13
N ALA A 164 11.10 33.00 -6.65
CA ALA A 164 12.47 33.45 -6.42
C ALA A 164 12.71 34.88 -6.93
N LEU A 165 12.16 35.22 -8.10
CA LEU A 165 12.24 36.58 -8.65
C LEU A 165 11.41 37.57 -7.84
N ALA A 166 10.19 37.21 -7.45
CA ALA A 166 9.28 38.03 -6.66
C ALA A 166 9.86 38.36 -5.28
N GLN A 167 10.53 37.39 -4.63
CA GLN A 167 11.18 37.57 -3.34
C GLN A 167 12.26 38.66 -3.37
N ASN A 168 13.02 38.82 -4.46
CA ASN A 168 14.00 39.91 -4.61
C ASN A 168 13.38 41.31 -4.50
N TYR A 169 12.08 41.42 -4.76
CA TYR A 169 11.32 42.66 -4.76
C TYR A 169 10.29 42.70 -3.62
N GLY A 170 10.36 41.81 -2.63
CA GLY A 170 9.42 41.77 -1.51
C GLY A 170 7.97 41.42 -1.91
N MET A 171 7.82 40.74 -3.04
CA MET A 171 6.56 40.25 -3.60
C MET A 171 6.46 38.72 -3.42
N TYR A 172 5.26 38.17 -3.65
CA TYR A 172 5.02 36.73 -3.62
C TYR A 172 4.49 36.23 -4.97
N ALA A 173 4.80 34.99 -5.38
CA ALA A 173 4.28 34.48 -6.65
C ALA A 173 2.77 34.25 -6.62
N VAL A 174 2.21 33.66 -5.55
CA VAL A 174 0.82 33.18 -5.51
C VAL A 174 0.03 33.74 -4.33
N ASN A 175 -1.20 34.17 -4.60
CA ASN A 175 -2.13 34.70 -3.62
C ASN A 175 -2.81 33.60 -2.79
N LYS A 176 -2.93 33.81 -1.47
CA LYS A 176 -3.93 33.13 -0.63
C LYS A 176 -4.62 34.06 0.36
N ASN A 177 -4.52 35.39 0.17
CA ASN A 177 -5.10 36.56 0.87
C ASN A 177 -4.09 37.73 1.01
N ASN A 178 -3.13 37.91 0.09
CA ASN A 178 -2.09 38.93 0.15
C ASN A 178 -2.13 39.85 -1.09
N TYR A 179 -2.19 41.16 -0.90
CA TYR A 179 -2.25 42.15 -1.98
C TYR A 179 -0.93 42.31 -2.78
N ARG A 180 0.17 41.71 -2.28
CA ARG A 180 1.50 41.75 -2.94
C ARG A 180 1.80 40.53 -3.81
N SER A 181 0.84 39.65 -4.04
CA SER A 181 1.02 38.50 -4.92
C SER A 181 0.92 38.89 -6.39
N ILE A 182 1.79 38.32 -7.23
CA ILE A 182 1.81 38.59 -8.68
C ILE A 182 0.78 37.74 -9.42
N ILE A 183 0.44 36.54 -8.92
CA ILE A 183 -0.62 35.68 -9.46
C ILE A 183 -1.76 35.59 -8.44
N ASP A 184 -2.95 35.97 -8.89
CA ASP A 184 -4.20 35.78 -8.15
C ASP A 184 -4.87 34.47 -8.56
N ILE A 185 -5.31 33.72 -7.56
CA ILE A 185 -6.05 32.47 -7.71
C ILE A 185 -7.38 32.64 -6.99
N ASP A 186 -8.43 32.96 -7.75
CA ASP A 186 -9.77 33.10 -7.22
C ASP A 186 -10.60 31.85 -7.48
N LEU A 187 -11.43 31.53 -6.50
CA LEU A 187 -12.52 30.56 -6.62
C LEU A 187 -13.79 31.38 -6.83
N GLU A 188 -14.14 31.66 -8.07
CA GLU A 188 -15.39 32.30 -8.39
C GLU A 188 -16.53 31.28 -8.23
N MET A 189 -17.50 31.59 -7.39
CA MET A 189 -18.73 30.81 -7.30
C MET A 189 -19.65 31.26 -8.44
N ASP A 190 -19.80 30.43 -9.46
CA ASP A 190 -20.75 30.70 -10.54
C ASP A 190 -22.17 30.41 -10.05
N ALA A 191 -22.99 31.46 -9.92
CA ALA A 191 -24.37 31.35 -9.44
C ALA A 191 -25.37 30.90 -10.53
N THR A 192 -24.89 30.61 -11.74
CA THR A 192 -25.76 30.31 -12.87
C THR A 192 -26.16 28.83 -12.90
N ILE A 193 -27.39 28.56 -12.43
CA ILE A 193 -28.18 27.31 -12.58
C ILE A 193 -27.71 26.11 -11.73
N GLY A 194 -28.20 26.04 -10.49
CA GLY A 194 -28.51 24.79 -9.79
C GLY A 194 -27.35 23.88 -9.35
N VAL A 195 -26.11 24.19 -9.69
CA VAL A 195 -24.92 23.47 -9.24
C VAL A 195 -23.90 24.52 -8.79
N LEU A 196 -23.53 24.49 -7.51
CA LEU A 196 -22.41 25.29 -7.00
C LEU A 196 -21.10 24.79 -7.64
N GLY A 197 -20.80 25.29 -8.84
CA GLY A 197 -19.53 25.09 -9.52
C GLY A 197 -18.56 26.18 -9.10
N ALA A 198 -17.57 25.84 -8.27
CA ALA A 198 -16.46 26.74 -8.04
C ALA A 198 -15.56 26.75 -9.29
N LYS A 199 -15.53 27.86 -10.02
CA LYS A 199 -14.60 28.07 -11.13
C LYS A 199 -13.31 28.64 -10.55
N ARG A 200 -12.21 27.92 -10.76
CA ARG A 200 -10.88 28.43 -10.39
C ARG A 200 -10.35 29.31 -11.53
N VAL A 201 -10.13 30.59 -11.25
CA VAL A 201 -9.58 31.56 -12.19
C VAL A 201 -8.15 31.89 -11.75
N VAL A 202 -7.20 31.82 -12.68
CA VAL A 202 -5.79 32.16 -12.45
C VAL A 202 -5.46 33.37 -13.33
N GLN A 203 -5.10 34.50 -12.71
CA GLN A 203 -4.78 35.75 -13.42
C GLN A 203 -3.54 36.43 -12.84
N LEU A 204 -2.88 37.27 -13.64
CA LEU A 204 -1.84 38.17 -13.13
C LEU A 204 -2.50 39.32 -12.39
N ASN A 205 -1.94 39.71 -11.24
CA ASN A 205 -2.39 40.85 -10.45
C ASN A 205 -1.71 42.14 -10.95
N PRO A 206 -2.40 43.00 -11.73
CA PRO A 206 -1.78 44.18 -12.30
C PRO A 206 -1.45 45.23 -11.24
N PHE A 207 -2.19 45.22 -10.12
CA PHE A 207 -1.97 46.15 -9.01
C PHE A 207 -0.68 45.84 -8.26
N ALA A 208 -0.39 44.58 -7.99
CA ALA A 208 0.88 44.17 -7.39
C ALA A 208 2.06 44.56 -8.30
N ILE A 209 1.95 44.31 -9.60
CA ILE A 209 2.97 44.68 -10.60
C ILE A 209 3.19 46.20 -10.60
N GLN A 210 2.10 46.98 -10.60
CA GLN A 210 2.16 48.45 -10.59
C GLN A 210 2.77 48.98 -9.28
N GLN A 211 2.43 48.42 -8.12
CA GLN A 211 3.04 48.83 -6.85
C GLN A 211 4.55 48.59 -6.81
N ALA A 212 5.03 47.50 -7.41
CA ALA A 212 6.47 47.25 -7.48
C ALA A 212 7.19 48.23 -8.43
N TYR A 213 6.51 48.69 -9.47
CA TYR A 213 7.00 49.76 -10.34
C TYR A 213 7.05 51.11 -9.61
N ASP A 214 5.93 51.52 -8.99
CA ASP A 214 5.78 52.83 -8.34
C ASP A 214 6.59 52.94 -7.03
N GLY A 215 6.74 51.83 -6.29
CA GLY A 215 7.53 51.75 -5.06
C GLY A 215 9.04 51.74 -5.28
N GLY A 216 9.51 51.82 -6.53
CA GLY A 216 10.92 51.80 -6.89
C GLY A 216 11.60 50.44 -6.69
N LEU A 217 10.84 49.35 -6.50
CA LEU A 217 11.40 48.01 -6.31
C LEU A 217 12.07 47.49 -7.59
N PHE A 218 11.49 47.73 -8.76
CA PHE A 218 12.15 47.49 -10.06
C PHE A 218 13.24 48.52 -10.39
N ASN A 219 13.27 49.64 -9.67
CA ASN A 219 14.29 50.66 -9.76
C ASN A 219 15.33 50.45 -8.66
N ASN A 220 16.00 49.29 -8.63
CA ASN A 220 17.24 49.17 -7.88
C ASN A 220 18.42 49.31 -8.85
N PRO A 221 19.06 50.49 -8.94
CA PRO A 221 20.25 50.70 -9.73
C PRO A 221 21.44 50.15 -8.96
N LYS A 222 21.88 48.93 -9.24
CA LYS A 222 23.30 48.62 -9.13
C LYS A 222 23.94 49.02 -10.47
N GLY A 223 24.67 50.13 -10.61
CA GLY A 223 25.10 51.08 -9.58
C GLY A 223 26.13 50.49 -8.62
#